data_AF-A0A1X1Q492-F1
#
_entry.id   AF-A0A1X1Q492-F1
#
_cell.length_a   1.000
_cell.length_b   1.000
_cell.length_c   1.000
_cell.angle_alpha   90.00
_cell.angle_beta   90.00
_cell.angle_gamma   90.00
#
_symmetry.space_group_name_H-M   'P 1'
#
loop_
_entity.id
_entity.type
_entity.pdbx_description
1 polymer ?
#
loop_
_entity_poly.entity_id
_entity_poly.type
_entity_poly.pdbx_seq_one_letter_code
_entity_poly.pdbx_strand_id
1 'polypeptide(L)'
;MEEFLTPDEKLKGFVLNSTKYHSFGVGLPFMESDGVFRQEGNAFIMDDMNRHFNELNLRTGVGTKLTVTVDDQKFELYEMFEPGQKIDITIVPRYKTFLR
;
A
#
# COMPACT_ATOMS: atom_id res chain seq x y z
N MET A 1 -2.94 0.61 -9.86
CA MET A 1 -3.53 0.33 -8.53
C MET A 1 -2.78 1.20 -7.55
N GLU A 2 -3.50 1.78 -6.60
CA GLU A 2 -3.00 2.65 -5.55
C GLU A 2 -3.59 2.16 -4.22
N GLU A 3 -2.75 2.10 -3.18
CA GLU A 3 -3.15 1.71 -1.82
C GLU A 3 -2.86 2.87 -0.88
N PHE A 4 -3.84 3.21 -0.04
CA PHE A 4 -3.76 4.34 0.89
C PHE A 4 -3.74 3.80 2.31
N LEU A 5 -2.57 3.95 2.95
CA LEU A 5 -2.31 3.44 4.28
C LEU A 5 -2.00 4.56 5.26
N THR A 6 -2.37 4.37 6.52
CA THR A 6 -1.97 5.24 7.64
C THR A 6 -1.28 4.40 8.72
N PRO A 7 -0.40 4.99 9.55
CA PRO A 7 0.03 4.35 10.79
C PRO A 7 -1.17 3.97 11.67
N ASP A 8 -1.09 2.84 12.36
CA ASP A 8 -2.04 2.50 13.41
C ASP A 8 -1.86 3.41 14.64
N GLU A 9 -2.86 3.45 15.52
CA GLU A 9 -2.85 4.30 16.73
C GLU A 9 -1.64 4.03 17.65
N LYS A 10 -1.13 2.80 17.62
CA LYS A 10 -0.01 2.36 18.47
C LYS A 10 1.35 2.59 17.81
N LEU A 11 1.39 3.09 16.57
CA LEU A 11 2.60 3.26 15.75
C LEU A 11 3.45 1.98 15.65
N LYS A 12 2.79 0.84 15.50
CA LYS A 12 3.36 -0.50 15.38
C LYS A 12 3.07 -1.15 14.02
N GLY A 13 2.22 -0.54 13.20
CA GLY A 13 1.87 -1.09 11.90
C GLY A 13 1.08 -0.09 11.06
N PHE A 14 0.52 -0.60 9.98
CA PHE A 14 -0.25 0.15 9.01
C PHE A 14 -1.71 -0.29 9.03
N VAL A 15 -2.59 0.65 8.73
CA VAL A 15 -3.99 0.40 8.42
C VAL A 15 -4.19 0.76 6.95
N LEU A 16 -4.57 -0.21 6.14
CA LEU A 16 -5.02 0.03 4.78
C LEU A 16 -6.47 0.50 4.84
N ASN A 17 -6.67 1.77 4.47
CA ASN A 17 -7.98 2.42 4.52
C ASN A 17 -8.70 2.32 3.19
N SER A 18 -7.95 2.46 2.10
CA SER A 18 -8.53 2.48 0.76
C SER A 18 -7.63 1.85 -0.29
N THR A 19 -8.25 1.22 -1.28
CA THR A 19 -7.57 0.75 -2.49
C THR A 19 -8.31 1.24 -3.72
N LYS A 20 -7.56 1.85 -4.65
CA LYS A 20 -8.06 2.30 -5.94
C LYS A 20 -7.43 1.47 -7.06
N TYR A 21 -8.26 0.94 -7.95
CA TYR A 21 -7.80 0.10 -9.04
C TYR A 21 -8.71 0.20 -10.28
N HIS A 22 -8.23 -0.32 -11.41
CA HIS A 22 -8.98 -0.41 -12.65
C HIS A 22 -9.19 -1.90 -12.97
N SER A 23 -10.44 -2.31 -13.19
CA SER A 23 -10.76 -3.67 -13.67
C SER A 23 -10.81 -3.67 -15.19
N PHE A 24 -10.18 -4.67 -15.81
CA PHE A 24 -10.19 -4.89 -17.27
C PHE A 24 -11.30 -5.85 -17.70
N GLY A 25 -12.45 -5.84 -17.02
CA GLY A 25 -13.64 -6.62 -17.41
C GLY A 25 -13.67 -8.06 -16.93
N VAL A 26 -12.81 -8.45 -15.99
CA VAL A 26 -12.72 -9.82 -15.44
C VAL A 26 -13.51 -10.02 -14.13
N GLY A 27 -14.46 -9.12 -13.86
CA GLY A 27 -15.13 -9.03 -12.56
C GLY A 27 -14.29 -8.27 -11.53
N LEU A 28 -14.86 -8.13 -10.34
CA LEU A 28 -14.26 -7.43 -9.21
C LEU A 28 -14.05 -8.46 -8.10
N PRO A 29 -12.85 -8.60 -7.52
CA PRO A 29 -12.67 -9.39 -6.31
C PRO A 29 -13.22 -8.58 -5.13
N PHE A 30 -14.55 -8.56 -4.98
CA PHE A 30 -15.24 -7.86 -3.90
C PHE A 30 -15.92 -8.85 -2.96
N MET A 31 -15.84 -8.58 -1.67
CA MET A 31 -16.82 -9.03 -0.70
C MET A 31 -17.38 -7.79 -0.01
N GLU A 32 -18.69 -7.75 0.23
CA GLU A 32 -19.34 -6.64 0.96
C GLU A 32 -18.78 -6.48 2.39
N SER A 33 -18.17 -7.54 2.92
CA SER A 33 -17.46 -7.52 4.21
C SER A 33 -16.12 -6.77 4.19
N ASP A 34 -15.55 -6.48 3.02
CA ASP A 34 -14.19 -5.94 2.90
C ASP A 34 -14.12 -4.41 2.96
N GLY A 35 -15.28 -3.74 2.99
CA GLY A 35 -15.38 -2.29 3.04
C GLY A 35 -16.55 -1.73 2.23
N VAL A 36 -16.48 -0.44 1.92
CA VAL A 36 -17.47 0.26 1.10
C VAL A 36 -16.96 0.38 -0.33
N PHE A 37 -17.65 -0.29 -1.24
CA PHE A 37 -17.33 -0.26 -2.65
C PHE A 37 -17.99 0.92 -3.37
N ARG A 38 -17.22 1.64 -4.20
CA ARG A 38 -17.74 2.68 -5.09
C ARG A 38 -16.96 2.78 -6.39
N GLN A 39 -17.59 3.37 -7.40
CA GLN A 39 -16.99 3.63 -8.70
C GLN A 39 -16.86 5.13 -8.93
N GLU A 40 -15.67 5.59 -9.34
CA GLU A 40 -15.41 6.96 -9.77
C GLU A 40 -14.91 6.96 -11.22
N GLY A 41 -15.79 7.31 -12.15
CA GLY A 41 -15.49 7.22 -13.58
C GLY A 41 -15.09 5.81 -13.99
N ASN A 42 -13.83 5.64 -14.40
CA ASN A 42 -13.27 4.35 -14.82
C ASN A 42 -12.50 3.63 -13.70
N ALA A 43 -12.42 4.21 -12.51
CA ALA A 43 -11.74 3.62 -11.36
C ALA A 43 -12.75 3.00 -10.38
N PHE A 44 -12.31 1.93 -9.73
CA PHE A 44 -12.99 1.30 -8.62
C PHE A 44 -12.23 1.61 -7.34
N ILE A 45 -12.97 1.96 -6.29
CA ILE A 45 -12.42 2.33 -5.00
C ILE A 45 -13.10 1.47 -3.93
N MET A 46 -12.29 0.85 -3.09
CA MET A 46 -12.72 0.18 -1.88
C MET A 46 -12.27 1.03 -0.70
N ASP A 47 -13.23 1.63 0.01
CA ASP A 47 -12.97 2.43 1.21
C ASP A 47 -13.34 1.65 2.48
N ASP A 48 -13.04 2.22 3.64
CA ASP A 48 -13.38 1.66 4.97
C ASP A 48 -12.90 0.22 5.18
N MET A 49 -11.78 -0.15 4.56
CA MET A 49 -11.27 -1.52 4.61
C MET A 49 -10.77 -1.92 6.01
N ASN A 50 -10.20 -0.97 6.76
CA ASN A 50 -9.67 -1.15 8.12
C ASN A 50 -8.79 -2.41 8.27
N ARG A 51 -7.95 -2.70 7.27
CA ARG A 51 -7.09 -3.89 7.26
C ARG A 51 -5.75 -3.56 7.90
N HIS A 52 -5.38 -4.31 8.93
CA HIS A 52 -4.16 -4.06 9.70
C HIS A 52 -2.98 -4.93 9.23
N PHE A 53 -1.81 -4.30 9.13
CA PHE A 53 -0.55 -4.94 8.77
C PHE A 53 0.55 -4.52 9.75
N ASN A 54 1.28 -5.47 10.34
CA ASN A 54 2.43 -5.12 11.19
C ASN A 54 3.61 -4.59 10.35
N GLU A 55 3.75 -5.08 9.13
CA GLU A 55 4.78 -4.69 8.16
C GLU A 55 4.22 -4.80 6.74
N LEU A 56 4.79 -4.02 5.81
CA LEU A 56 4.47 -4.16 4.39
C LEU A 56 5.60 -4.92 3.70
N ASN A 57 5.22 -6.06 3.11
CA ASN A 57 6.12 -6.88 2.32
C ASN A 57 5.91 -6.61 0.84
N LEU A 58 6.82 -5.86 0.23
CA LEU A 58 6.73 -5.48 -1.17
C LEU A 58 7.81 -6.17 -1.99
N ARG A 59 7.53 -6.33 -3.29
CA ARG A 59 8.50 -6.83 -4.26
C ARG A 59 8.42 -5.99 -5.52
N THR A 60 9.58 -5.56 -6.00
CA THR A 60 9.70 -4.96 -7.33
C THR A 60 9.37 -6.04 -8.38
N GLY A 61 8.49 -5.72 -9.32
CA GLY A 61 8.14 -6.61 -10.43
C GLY A 61 8.63 -6.05 -11.75
N VAL A 62 8.99 -6.93 -12.70
CA VAL A 62 9.26 -6.52 -14.08
C VAL A 62 7.99 -5.90 -14.68
N GLY A 63 8.12 -4.72 -15.28
CA GLY A 63 6.98 -4.01 -15.88
C GLY A 63 6.05 -3.31 -14.88
N THR A 64 6.40 -3.27 -13.60
CA THR A 64 5.65 -2.53 -12.57
C THR A 64 6.46 -1.34 -12.07
N LYS A 65 5.81 -0.19 -11.87
CA LYS A 65 6.43 1.02 -11.31
C LYS A 65 6.14 1.15 -9.81
N LEU A 66 6.64 0.19 -9.02
CA LEU A 66 6.42 0.19 -7.57
C LEU A 66 6.96 1.47 -6.94
N THR A 67 6.06 2.31 -6.43
CA THR A 67 6.36 3.64 -5.91
C THR A 67 5.72 3.79 -4.53
N VAL A 68 6.44 4.39 -3.59
CA VAL A 68 5.92 4.75 -2.27
C VAL A 68 5.97 6.26 -2.12
N THR A 69 4.91 6.86 -1.59
CA THR A 69 4.87 8.30 -1.28
C THR A 69 4.60 8.48 0.21
N VAL A 70 5.43 9.27 0.90
CA VAL A 70 5.29 9.59 2.32
C VAL A 70 5.51 11.09 2.48
N ASP A 71 4.58 11.82 3.10
CA ASP A 71 4.65 13.28 3.30
C ASP A 71 5.12 14.02 2.03
N ASP A 72 4.47 13.73 0.90
CA ASP A 72 4.78 14.25 -0.46
C ASP A 72 6.15 13.85 -1.04
N GLN A 73 6.98 13.12 -0.30
CA GLN A 73 8.22 12.56 -0.80
C GLN A 73 7.97 11.24 -1.54
N LYS A 74 8.33 11.22 -2.83
CA LYS A 74 8.21 10.06 -3.70
C LYS A 74 9.49 9.21 -3.69
N PHE A 75 9.32 7.91 -3.50
CA PHE A 75 10.37 6.89 -3.58
C PHE A 75 10.03 5.90 -4.70
N GLU A 76 10.77 5.97 -5.80
CA GLU A 76 10.62 5.07 -6.95
C GLU A 76 11.38 3.76 -6.70
N LEU A 77 10.79 2.88 -5.89
CA LEU A 77 11.44 1.64 -5.43
C LEU A 77 11.92 0.75 -6.59
N TYR A 78 11.22 0.80 -7.74
CA TYR A 78 11.60 0.07 -8.94
C TYR A 78 12.90 0.56 -9.60
N GLU A 79 13.37 1.77 -9.29
CA GLU A 79 14.67 2.30 -9.74
C GLU A 79 15.75 2.12 -8.67
N MET A 80 15.35 2.00 -7.41
CA MET A 80 16.27 1.86 -6.26
C MET A 80 16.73 0.41 -6.02
N PHE A 81 15.96 -0.58 -6.48
CA PHE A 81 16.17 -1.99 -6.17
C PHE A 81 16.00 -2.89 -7.40
N GLU A 82 16.72 -4.01 -7.41
CA GLU A 82 16.67 -5.00 -8.49
C GLU A 82 15.28 -5.64 -8.62
N PRO A 83 14.84 -6.04 -9.83
CA PRO A 83 13.59 -6.79 -9.99
C PRO A 83 13.54 -8.06 -9.14
N GLY A 84 12.41 -8.28 -8.46
CA GLY A 84 12.16 -9.43 -7.58
C GLY A 84 12.68 -9.25 -6.15
N GLN A 85 13.44 -8.19 -5.87
CA GLN A 85 13.97 -7.91 -4.55
C GLN A 85 12.85 -7.65 -3.54
N LYS A 86 12.96 -8.29 -2.37
CA LYS A 86 12.06 -8.10 -1.22
C LYS A 86 12.37 -6.77 -0.54
N ILE A 87 11.34 -5.98 -0.28
CA ILE A 87 11.42 -4.69 0.41
C ILE A 87 10.46 -4.76 1.60
N ASP A 88 11.00 -4.59 2.80
CA ASP A 88 10.23 -4.59 4.04
C ASP A 88 10.09 -3.15 4.54
N ILE A 89 8.86 -2.65 4.65
CA ILE A 89 8.56 -1.33 5.22
C ILE A 89 7.92 -1.54 6.59
N THR A 90 8.51 -0.90 7.60
CA THR A 90 8.08 -1.01 9.00
C THR A 90 8.00 0.37 9.64
N ILE A 91 7.13 0.52 10.63
CA ILE A 91 7.08 1.70 11.48
C ILE A 91 8.00 1.45 12.68
N VAL A 92 8.99 2.32 12.86
CA VAL A 92 9.91 2.27 13.99
C VAL A 92 9.97 3.62 14.69
N PRO A 93 10.09 3.65 16.03
CA PRO A 93 10.39 4.87 16.75
C PRO A 93 11.69 5.50 16.25
N ARG A 94 11.70 6.81 16.03
CA ARG A 94 12.84 7.55 15.47
C ARG A 94 14.18 7.27 16.19
N TYR A 95 14.17 7.07 17.50
CA TYR A 95 15.38 6.77 18.27
C TYR A 95 16.01 5.42 17.92
N LYS A 96 15.26 4.47 17.35
CA LYS A 96 15.80 3.17 16.90
C LYS A 96 16.56 3.27 15.59
N THR A 97 16.32 4.30 14.78
CA THR A 97 17.00 4.49 13.48
C THR A 97 18.43 5.01 13.64
N PHE A 98 18.72 5.77 14.70
CA PHE A 98 20.06 6.33 14.96
C PHE A 98 21.03 5.35 15.63
N LEU A 99 20.54 4.23 16.15
CA LEU A 99 21.33 3.23 16.89
C LEU A 99 21.70 2.01 16.03
N ARG A 100 21.59 2.11 14.70
CA ARG A 100 21.78 1.00 13.76
C ARG A 100 22.89 1.27 12.78
#